data_AF-A0A1I4Q108-F1
#
_entry.id   AF-A0A1I4Q108-F1
#
_cell.length_a   1.000
_cell.length_b   1.000
_cell.length_c   1.000
_cell.angle_alpha   90.00
_cell.angle_beta   90.00
_cell.angle_gamma   90.00
#
_symmetry.space_group_name_H-M   'P 1'
#
loop_
_entity.id
_entity.type
_entity.pdbx_description
1 polymer ?
#
loop_
_entity_poly.entity_id
_entity_poly.type
_entity_poly.pdbx_seq_one_letter_code
_entity_poly.pdbx_strand_id
1 'polypeptide(L)'
;MSPINNIIIVGFGSIAQALLPLLIEHYNANITIFDKEVDKTRQDIATEFSATLHKKHITNNNFIEVLSPLLSSTRFLLNLAVSVSSTALIGLTQRFKTLYLDTCIEPWEYGNQKDHSLTSNYDLRKELKNTHMD
;
A
#
# COMPACT_ATOMS: atom_id res chain seq x y z
N MET A 1 -8.54 -16.42 12.84
CA MET A 1 -8.02 -15.82 11.58
C MET A 1 -7.05 -16.80 10.95
N SER A 2 -7.09 -16.96 9.63
CA SER A 2 -6.02 -17.68 8.93
C SER A 2 -4.69 -16.97 9.16
N PRO A 3 -3.57 -17.68 9.34
CA PRO A 3 -2.27 -17.04 9.56
C PRO A 3 -1.89 -16.19 8.35
N ILE A 4 -1.45 -14.96 8.60
CA ILE A 4 -0.91 -14.08 7.57
C ILE A 4 0.43 -14.67 7.14
N ASN A 5 0.58 -15.02 5.87
CA ASN A 5 1.80 -15.64 5.34
C ASN A 5 2.59 -14.74 4.39
N ASN A 6 2.01 -13.65 3.89
CA ASN A 6 2.74 -12.59 3.21
C ASN A 6 2.17 -11.22 3.54
N ILE A 7 3.07 -10.26 3.68
CA ILE A 7 2.79 -8.84 3.85
C ILE A 7 3.27 -8.12 2.60
N ILE A 8 2.38 -7.38 1.95
CA ILE A 8 2.66 -6.59 0.76
C ILE A 8 2.71 -5.13 1.21
N ILE A 9 3.83 -4.44 0.96
CA ILE A 9 4.00 -3.03 1.28
C ILE A 9 4.06 -2.24 -0.02
N VAL A 10 3.21 -1.22 -0.16
CA VAL A 10 3.30 -0.23 -1.23
C VAL A 10 3.88 1.04 -0.62
N GLY A 11 5.08 1.44 -1.05
CA GLY A 11 5.84 2.54 -0.48
C GLY A 11 6.88 2.09 0.55
N PHE A 12 8.11 2.56 0.39
CA PHE A 12 9.28 2.21 1.19
C PHE A 12 10.03 3.44 1.71
N GLY A 13 9.27 4.42 2.18
CA GLY A 13 9.75 5.58 2.92
C GLY A 13 10.07 5.26 4.39
N SER A 14 10.18 6.31 5.21
CA SER A 14 10.57 6.20 6.62
C SER A 14 9.65 5.30 7.46
N ILE A 15 8.33 5.38 7.25
CA ILE A 15 7.36 4.57 8.01
C ILE A 15 7.53 3.08 7.72
N ALA A 16 7.63 2.71 6.45
CA ALA A 16 7.83 1.32 6.05
C ALA A 16 9.15 0.75 6.58
N GLN A 17 10.24 1.52 6.47
CA GLN A 17 11.55 1.12 6.99
C GLN A 17 11.54 0.94 8.51
N ALA A 18 10.85 1.83 9.25
CA ALA A 18 10.72 1.73 10.70
C ALA A 18 9.81 0.57 11.16
N LEU A 19 8.87 0.14 10.32
CA LEU A 19 7.96 -0.97 10.62
C LEU A 19 8.60 -2.35 10.44
N LEU A 20 9.58 -2.50 9.55
CA LEU A 20 10.16 -3.81 9.21
C LEU A 20 10.57 -4.64 10.44
N PRO A 21 11.31 -4.10 11.44
CA PRO A 21 11.68 -4.86 12.64
C PRO A 21 10.46 -5.43 13.39
N LEU A 22 9.40 -4.63 13.53
CA LEU A 22 8.18 -5.03 14.22
C LEU A 22 7.41 -6.09 13.42
N LEU A 23 7.39 -5.97 12.09
CA LEU A 23 6.71 -6.93 11.23
C LEU A 23 7.36 -8.31 11.30
N ILE A 24 8.69 -8.38 11.26
CA ILE A 24 9.40 -9.67 11.33
C ILE A 24 9.38 -10.29 12.73
N GLU A 25 9.30 -9.47 13.78
CA GLU A 25 9.19 -9.95 15.17
C GLU A 25 7.83 -10.58 15.44
N HIS A 26 6.76 -10.02 14.88
CA HIS A 26 5.39 -10.42 15.20
C HIS A 26 4.71 -11.32 14.15
N TYR A 27 5.24 -11.38 12.92
CA TYR A 27 4.66 -12.17 11.84
C TYR A 27 5.68 -13.13 11.23
N ASN A 28 5.31 -14.42 11.17
CA ASN A 28 6.02 -15.40 10.35
C ASN A 28 5.53 -15.33 8.90
N ALA A 29 5.84 -14.22 8.21
CA ALA A 29 5.36 -13.92 6.86
C ALA A 29 6.50 -13.40 5.98
N ASN A 30 6.45 -13.69 4.67
CA ASN A 30 7.36 -13.02 3.73
C ASN A 30 6.90 -11.57 3.52
N ILE A 31 7.86 -10.67 3.33
CA ILE A 31 7.59 -9.26 3.05
C ILE A 31 7.97 -8.94 1.60
N THR A 32 7.02 -8.41 0.84
CA THR A 32 7.23 -7.92 -0.53
C THR A 32 6.94 -6.44 -0.59
N ILE A 33 7.86 -5.64 -1.13
CA ILE A 33 7.81 -4.18 -1.11
C ILE A 33 7.84 -3.66 -2.54
N PHE A 34 6.95 -2.72 -2.87
CA PHE A 34 6.95 -1.98 -4.13
C PHE A 34 7.23 -0.51 -3.86
N ASP A 35 8.31 0.02 -4.45
CA ASP A 35 8.61 1.45 -4.42
C ASP A 35 9.09 1.96 -5.78
N LYS A 36 8.80 3.23 -6.08
CA LYS A 36 9.27 3.90 -7.32
C LYS A 36 10.78 4.15 -7.29
N GLU A 37 11.35 4.31 -6.10
CA GLU A 37 12.74 4.60 -5.82
C GLU A 37 13.40 3.39 -5.12
N VAL A 38 14.56 3.01 -5.65
CA VAL A 38 15.41 2.01 -5.02
C VAL A 38 16.83 2.54 -5.10
N ASP A 39 17.35 2.92 -3.94
CA ASP A 39 18.74 3.31 -3.72
C ASP A 39 19.46 2.24 -2.87
N LYS A 40 20.76 2.45 -2.65
CA LYS A 40 21.58 1.50 -1.88
C LYS A 40 21.06 1.33 -0.45
N THR A 41 20.67 2.41 0.22
CA THR A 41 20.16 2.36 1.59
C THR A 41 18.88 1.52 1.69
N ARG A 42 17.93 1.71 0.79
CA ARG A 42 16.70 0.89 0.72
C ARG A 42 17.02 -0.57 0.45
N GLN A 43 17.93 -0.86 -0.48
CA GLN A 43 18.34 -2.26 -0.75
C GLN A 43 18.96 -2.90 0.50
N ASP A 44 19.82 -2.16 1.21
CA ASP A 44 20.50 -2.65 2.41
C ASP A 44 19.49 -2.95 3.53
N ILE A 45 18.55 -2.04 3.80
CA ILE A 45 17.49 -2.24 4.80
C ILE A 45 16.59 -3.43 4.42
N ALA A 46 16.16 -3.52 3.15
CA ALA A 46 15.33 -4.65 2.72
C ALA A 46 16.07 -5.98 2.87
N THR A 47 17.37 -6.01 2.57
CA THR A 47 18.22 -7.20 2.72
C THR A 47 18.40 -7.59 4.19
N GLU A 48 18.66 -6.61 5.06
CA GLU A 48 18.81 -6.81 6.52
C GLU A 48 17.60 -7.52 7.12
N PHE A 49 16.40 -7.15 6.68
CA PHE A 49 15.14 -7.72 7.17
C PHE A 49 14.53 -8.81 6.27
N SER A 50 15.31 -9.38 5.35
CA SER A 50 14.89 -10.46 4.44
C SER A 50 13.61 -10.14 3.64
N ALA A 51 13.41 -8.87 3.30
CA ALA A 51 12.29 -8.39 2.49
C ALA A 51 12.67 -8.34 0.99
N THR A 52 11.72 -8.66 0.12
CA THR A 52 11.91 -8.55 -1.34
C THR A 52 11.48 -7.16 -1.81
N LEU A 53 12.43 -6.35 -2.27
CA LEU A 53 12.18 -5.00 -2.79
C LEU A 53 12.11 -4.97 -4.33
N HIS A 54 10.98 -4.52 -4.86
CA HIS A 54 10.77 -4.31 -6.29
C HIS A 54 10.78 -2.81 -6.61
N LYS A 55 11.65 -2.41 -7.55
CA LYS A 55 11.60 -1.07 -8.15
C LYS A 55 10.42 -0.99 -9.12
N LYS A 56 9.24 -0.64 -8.61
CA LYS A 56 8.00 -0.51 -9.37
C LYS A 56 7.11 0.56 -8.72
N HIS A 57 6.76 1.58 -9.49
CA HIS A 57 5.77 2.57 -9.09
C HIS A 57 4.36 2.01 -9.29
N ILE A 58 3.56 1.95 -8.22
CA ILE A 58 2.15 1.58 -8.29
C ILE A 58 1.34 2.80 -8.75
N THR A 59 0.52 2.63 -9.79
CA THR A 59 -0.26 3.71 -10.40
C THR A 59 -1.67 3.25 -10.73
N ASN A 60 -2.56 4.19 -11.03
CA ASN A 60 -3.94 3.91 -11.45
C ASN A 60 -4.02 2.94 -12.65
N ASN A 61 -3.00 2.94 -13.52
CA ASN A 61 -2.98 2.11 -14.72
C ASN A 61 -2.46 0.68 -14.48
N ASN A 62 -1.77 0.41 -13.37
CA ASN A 62 -1.07 -0.87 -13.17
C ASN A 62 -1.40 -1.59 -11.86
N PHE A 63 -2.05 -0.94 -10.89
CA PHE A 63 -2.20 -1.52 -9.55
C PHE A 63 -2.94 -2.84 -9.55
N ILE A 64 -3.94 -3.02 -10.43
CA ILE A 64 -4.68 -4.28 -10.57
C ILE A 64 -3.74 -5.39 -11.08
N GLU A 65 -3.02 -5.13 -12.18
CA GLU A 65 -2.12 -6.11 -12.80
C GLU A 65 -1.01 -6.53 -11.82
N VAL A 66 -0.41 -5.56 -11.13
CA VAL A 66 0.74 -5.77 -10.25
C VAL A 66 0.32 -6.42 -8.92
N LEU A 67 -0.75 -5.94 -8.30
CA LEU A 67 -1.08 -6.34 -6.93
C LEU A 67 -1.99 -7.57 -6.90
N SER A 68 -2.97 -7.70 -7.80
CA SER A 68 -3.96 -8.81 -7.76
C SER A 68 -3.35 -10.21 -7.63
N PRO A 69 -2.24 -10.55 -8.33
CA PRO A 69 -1.61 -11.87 -8.19
C PRO A 69 -1.07 -12.19 -6.79
N LEU A 70 -0.87 -11.17 -5.95
CA LEU A 70 -0.30 -11.28 -4.61
C LEU A 70 -1.35 -11.35 -3.51
N LEU A 71 -2.62 -11.06 -3.84
CA LEU A 71 -3.72 -10.91 -2.90
C LEU A 71 -4.47 -12.22 -2.66
N SER A 72 -4.81 -12.48 -1.39
CA SER A 72 -5.67 -13.59 -0.96
C SER A 72 -6.09 -13.39 0.49
N SER A 73 -6.98 -14.25 1.00
CA SER A 73 -7.47 -14.19 2.38
C SER A 73 -6.42 -14.46 3.48
N THR A 74 -5.17 -14.79 3.11
CA THR A 74 -4.06 -14.99 4.05
C THR A 74 -2.96 -13.92 3.91
N ARG A 75 -3.31 -12.77 3.31
CA ARG A 75 -2.39 -11.70 2.94
C ARG A 75 -2.77 -10.41 3.67
N PHE A 76 -1.79 -9.53 3.82
CA PHE A 76 -1.97 -8.21 4.39
C PHE A 76 -1.28 -7.17 3.51
N LEU A 77 -2.04 -6.23 2.96
CA LEU A 77 -1.51 -5.10 2.22
C LEU A 77 -1.41 -3.86 3.13
N LEU A 78 -0.21 -3.30 3.21
CA LEU A 78 0.09 -2.04 3.88
C LEU A 78 0.33 -0.96 2.81
N ASN A 79 -0.53 0.05 2.74
CA ASN A 79 -0.33 1.20 1.87
C ASN A 79 0.39 2.32 2.66
N LEU A 80 1.68 2.47 2.39
CA LEU A 80 2.59 3.43 3.03
C LEU A 80 3.23 4.36 1.99
N ALA A 81 2.60 4.48 0.82
CA ALA A 81 3.02 5.32 -0.28
C ALA A 81 2.24 6.63 -0.31
N VAL A 82 2.86 7.66 -0.89
CA VAL A 82 2.17 8.88 -1.30
C VAL A 82 1.64 8.71 -2.73
N SER A 83 0.53 9.36 -3.06
CA SER A 83 -0.06 9.37 -4.41
C SER A 83 -0.47 7.97 -4.92
N VAL A 84 -0.93 7.11 -4.01
CA VAL A 84 -1.50 5.79 -4.33
C VAL A 84 -2.88 5.70 -3.71
N SER A 85 -3.93 5.60 -4.53
CA SER A 85 -5.30 5.77 -4.06
C SER A 85 -5.71 4.74 -2.99
N SER A 86 -6.02 5.20 -1.78
CA SER A 86 -6.54 4.34 -0.71
C SER A 86 -7.84 3.68 -1.11
N THR A 87 -8.78 4.45 -1.67
CA THR A 87 -10.08 3.94 -2.15
C THR A 87 -9.93 2.81 -3.16
N ALA A 88 -9.00 2.95 -4.12
CA ALA A 88 -8.75 1.92 -5.13
C ALA A 88 -8.16 0.64 -4.52
N LEU A 89 -7.19 0.77 -3.60
CA LEU A 89 -6.59 -0.39 -2.94
C LEU A 89 -7.53 -1.09 -1.96
N ILE A 90 -8.40 -0.35 -1.26
CA ILE A 90 -9.47 -0.91 -0.42
C ILE A 90 -10.41 -1.75 -1.28
N GLY A 91 -10.92 -1.19 -2.39
CA GLY A 91 -11.81 -1.91 -3.29
C GLY A 91 -11.15 -3.17 -3.88
N LEU A 92 -9.86 -3.09 -4.24
CA LEU A 92 -9.12 -4.25 -4.72
C LEU A 92 -8.95 -5.33 -3.64
N THR A 93 -8.49 -4.96 -2.45
CA THR A 93 -8.22 -5.92 -1.36
C THR A 93 -9.48 -6.61 -0.86
N GLN A 94 -10.63 -5.91 -0.83
CA GLN A 94 -11.93 -6.49 -0.49
C GLN A 94 -12.33 -7.62 -1.44
N ARG A 95 -12.11 -7.47 -2.76
CA ARG A 95 -12.40 -8.52 -3.76
C ARG A 95 -11.63 -9.81 -3.49
N PHE A 96 -10.44 -9.72 -2.91
CA PHE A 96 -9.57 -10.87 -2.58
C PHE A 96 -9.60 -11.28 -1.11
N LYS A 97 -10.40 -10.58 -0.28
CA LYS A 97 -10.43 -10.74 1.20
C LYS A 97 -9.07 -10.54 1.87
N THR A 98 -8.19 -9.76 1.24
CA THR A 98 -6.88 -9.37 1.80
C THR A 98 -7.09 -8.33 2.89
N LEU A 99 -6.37 -8.44 4.01
CA LEU A 99 -6.35 -7.37 5.02
C LEU A 99 -5.70 -6.12 4.43
N TYR A 100 -6.18 -4.94 4.83
CA TYR A 100 -5.69 -3.65 4.36
C TYR A 100 -5.48 -2.69 5.54
N LEU A 101 -4.39 -1.93 5.50
CA LEU A 101 -4.14 -0.81 6.41
C LEU A 101 -3.34 0.28 5.69
N ASP A 102 -3.69 1.53 5.94
CA ASP A 102 -2.97 2.73 5.51
C ASP A 102 -2.77 3.71 6.68
N THR A 103 -2.02 4.78 6.43
CA THR A 103 -1.78 5.86 7.42
C THR A 103 -2.51 7.16 7.08
N CYS A 104 -3.06 7.26 5.87
CA CYS A 104 -3.82 8.41 5.36
C CYS A 104 -4.71 7.98 4.19
N ILE A 105 -5.76 8.77 3.90
CA ILE A 105 -6.56 8.60 2.68
C ILE A 105 -5.84 9.34 1.55
N GLU A 106 -5.21 8.59 0.65
CA GLU A 106 -4.46 9.15 -0.48
C GLU A 106 -5.31 9.14 -1.76
N PRO A 107 -5.24 10.19 -2.62
CA PRO A 107 -5.68 10.13 -4.01
C PRO A 107 -4.56 9.59 -4.92
N TRP A 108 -4.88 9.26 -6.18
CA TRP A 108 -3.85 8.97 -7.19
C TRP A 108 -3.00 10.19 -7.54
N GLU A 109 -3.62 11.37 -7.55
CA GLU A 109 -2.95 12.64 -7.81
C GLU A 109 -3.53 13.71 -6.90
N TYR A 110 -2.64 14.52 -6.33
CA TYR A 110 -3.01 15.74 -5.64
C TYR A 110 -3.30 16.82 -6.68
N GLY A 111 -4.57 16.95 -7.06
CA GLY A 111 -5.18 18.00 -7.90
C GLY A 111 -4.24 18.82 -8.81
N ASN A 112 -4.22 18.47 -10.11
CA ASN A 112 -3.92 19.36 -11.23
C ASN A 112 -5.19 19.67 -12.06
N GLN A 113 -6.37 19.64 -11.43
CA GLN A 113 -7.58 20.10 -12.09
C GLN A 113 -7.60 21.62 -12.01
N LYS A 114 -7.88 22.29 -13.13
CA LYS A 114 -7.89 23.76 -13.31
C LYS A 114 -8.86 24.52 -12.38
N ASP A 115 -9.48 23.83 -11.44
CA ASP A 115 -10.44 24.34 -10.47
C ASP A 115 -9.85 24.17 -9.07
N HIS A 116 -9.60 25.30 -8.41
CA HIS A 116 -8.77 25.46 -7.21
C HIS A 116 -9.37 24.89 -5.91
N SER A 117 -10.04 23.73 -5.93
CA SER A 117 -10.35 23.03 -4.68
C SER A 117 -9.21 22.07 -4.36
N LEU A 118 -8.32 22.47 -3.45
CA LEU A 118 -7.50 21.49 -2.72
C LEU A 118 -8.46 20.44 -2.16
N THR A 119 -8.31 19.17 -2.55
CA THR A 119 -9.16 18.10 -2.01
C THR A 119 -8.92 18.03 -0.51
N SER A 120 -9.92 18.42 0.28
CA SER A 120 -9.77 18.41 1.73
C SER A 120 -9.78 16.97 2.26
N ASN A 121 -9.18 16.73 3.43
CA ASN A 121 -9.30 15.44 4.11
C ASN A 121 -10.77 15.07 4.39
N TYR A 122 -11.66 16.06 4.51
CA TYR A 122 -13.09 15.83 4.61
C TYR A 122 -13.67 15.24 3.31
N ASP A 123 -13.32 15.82 2.16
CA ASP A 123 -13.80 15.36 0.85
C ASP A 123 -13.29 13.96 0.53
N LEU A 124 -12.01 13.69 0.78
CA LEU A 124 -11.41 12.36 0.64
C LEU A 124 -12.13 11.32 1.51
N ARG A 125 -12.41 11.67 2.78
CA ARG A 125 -13.17 10.79 3.69
C ARG A 125 -14.62 10.58 3.24
N LYS A 126 -15.27 11.63 2.74
CA LYS A 126 -16.64 11.58 2.24
C LYS A 126 -16.75 10.69 1.00
N GLU A 127 -15.80 10.82 0.07
CA GLU A 127 -15.70 9.95 -1.11
C GLU A 127 -15.54 8.49 -0.69
N LEU A 128 -14.57 8.19 0.19
CA LEU A 128 -14.32 6.82 0.67
C LEU A 128 -15.55 6.18 1.33
N LYS A 129 -16.32 6.98 2.10
CA LYS A 129 -17.58 6.52 2.72
C LYS A 129 -18.61 6.12 1.67
N ASN A 130 -18.68 6.84 0.54
CA ASN A 130 -19.66 6.58 -0.50
C ASN A 130 -19.32 5.35 -1.35
N THR A 131 -18.04 4.97 -1.45
CA THR A 131 -17.59 3.77 -2.19
C THR A 131 -18.14 2.44 -1.61
N HIS A 132 -18.69 2.47 -0.39
CA HIS A 132 -19.19 1.28 0.32
C HIS A 132 -20.73 1.26 0.46
N MET A 133 -21.46 2.11 -0.28
CA MET A 133 -22.93 2.21 -0.19
C MET A 133 -23.70 1.43 -1.27
N ASP A 134 -23.02 0.59 -2.06
CA ASP A 134 -23.65 -0.30 -3.06
C ASP A 134 -23.39 -1.77 -2.74
#